data_AF-A0A370GRM4-F1
#
_entry.id   AF-A0A370GRM4-F1
#
_cell.length_a   1.000
_cell.length_b   1.000
_cell.length_c   1.000
_cell.angle_alpha   90.00
_cell.angle_beta   90.00
_cell.angle_gamma   90.00
#
_symmetry.space_group_name_H-M   'P 1'
#
loop_
_entity.id
_entity.type
_entity.pdbx_description
1 polymer ?
#
loop_
_entity_poly.entity_id
_entity_poly.type
_entity_poly.pdbx_seq_one_letter_code
_entity_poly.pdbx_strand_id
1 'polypeptide(L)'
;MKNITAVNERETEASDFVTPLAILPNDANLENLRVAKKIVPLEKIGHELSALRLNKKVVQCHGVFDLLHIGHIKHLHQAKNFGDILVVTITADKFVNKGPGRPYFSEYLRAEALASLSCVDYVVINHHPTAIEAIKVIRPDLYVKGIEYQEVEKDITGKISEEEEAVKSIGGQLNFTKDIVFSSSALLNRFFSPFSQEVIAYLDQFKGKYHVNDILKYFEGAKNLKVLLIGEAIVDIYHYGEAIGKSGKEPILVTKYHREEIYIGGVLAIANHLSSFCSEVTCVTMLGEKGEYESFIRENLKENVNIVFHYKKESPTIVKRRYIEEYSSQKLFEIYEIDDCYFNDEQKQFFTDSIEDQLAKHDVVIVADYGHGLLDSGSIAKIEEKAKFLAVNTQANASNHGFNCISKYNKADYVCIANRELQLNFRQKHISSIDQIKQLMSEHDYKNVVVTSGVSGSFSCKQGEDIYITPAFATSIKDRVGAGDAVLAVTSLFVAQQAPADMVGFIGNVVGSEAVNIMGNKSFIEKVPLMKHIVHLMK
;
A
#
# COMPACT_ATOMS: atom_id res chain seq x y z
N MET A 1 11.01 1.79 -68.83
CA MET A 1 10.57 3.20 -68.85
C MET A 1 10.33 3.67 -67.42
N LYS A 2 11.05 4.72 -67.02
CA LYS A 2 10.87 5.64 -65.86
C LYS A 2 11.08 5.15 -64.42
N ASN A 3 12.18 5.66 -63.85
CA ASN A 3 12.51 5.93 -62.44
C ASN A 3 11.43 6.74 -61.71
N ILE A 4 11.25 6.51 -60.38
CA ILE A 4 11.16 7.49 -59.26
C ILE A 4 11.50 6.71 -57.95
N THR A 5 12.70 6.83 -57.37
CA THR A 5 13.18 7.70 -56.25
C THR A 5 12.75 7.31 -54.81
N ALA A 6 13.77 7.28 -53.94
CA ALA A 6 13.90 6.83 -52.55
C ALA A 6 13.14 7.59 -51.44
N VAL A 7 12.91 6.91 -50.30
CA VAL A 7 12.83 7.44 -48.91
C VAL A 7 13.19 6.30 -47.93
N ASN A 8 14.44 6.21 -47.46
CA ASN A 8 14.96 6.54 -46.11
C ASN A 8 14.52 5.65 -44.93
N GLU A 9 15.44 4.76 -44.57
CA GLU A 9 15.63 4.18 -43.23
C GLU A 9 16.21 5.25 -42.29
N ARG A 10 15.73 5.30 -41.04
CA ARG A 10 16.43 5.94 -39.92
C ARG A 10 16.26 5.12 -38.65
N GLU A 11 17.34 4.40 -38.34
CA GLU A 11 17.77 4.06 -36.99
C GLU A 11 17.95 5.34 -36.17
N THR A 12 17.62 5.31 -34.88
CA THR A 12 18.08 6.31 -33.91
C THR A 12 18.63 5.57 -32.69
N GLU A 13 19.94 5.38 -32.71
CA GLU A 13 20.74 5.09 -31.53
C GLU A 13 20.79 6.30 -30.60
N ALA A 14 20.79 5.99 -29.31
CA ALA A 14 21.09 6.92 -28.24
C ALA A 14 22.61 7.07 -28.08
N SER A 15 23.13 8.29 -28.18
CA SER A 15 24.39 8.66 -27.55
C SER A 15 24.40 10.14 -27.15
N ASP A 16 25.14 10.40 -26.07
CA ASP A 16 25.77 11.67 -25.70
C ASP A 16 25.05 12.62 -24.74
N PHE A 17 25.34 12.38 -23.46
CA PHE A 17 25.60 13.44 -22.49
C PHE A 17 26.82 14.27 -22.94
N VAL A 18 26.66 15.60 -22.96
CA VAL A 18 27.58 16.71 -22.63
C VAL A 18 27.35 17.90 -23.59
N THR A 19 27.02 19.04 -22.97
CA THR A 19 26.61 20.36 -23.53
C THR A 19 27.59 20.99 -24.55
N PRO A 20 27.11 21.93 -25.39
CA PRO A 20 27.27 23.35 -25.02
C PRO A 20 26.02 24.22 -25.27
N LEU A 21 25.90 25.26 -24.43
CA LEU A 21 25.09 26.47 -24.62
C LEU A 21 24.79 26.79 -26.10
N ALA A 22 23.51 26.83 -26.47
CA ALA A 22 23.05 27.43 -27.72
C ALA A 22 21.68 28.10 -27.56
N ILE A 23 21.74 29.38 -27.15
CA ILE A 23 20.94 30.53 -27.58
C ILE A 23 19.44 30.31 -27.91
N LEU A 24 18.59 30.66 -26.93
CA LEU A 24 17.24 31.20 -27.11
C LEU A 24 17.15 32.56 -26.36
N PRO A 25 16.21 33.46 -26.73
CA PRO A 25 16.43 34.90 -26.79
C PRO A 25 16.70 35.57 -25.43
N ASN A 26 17.44 36.69 -25.46
CA ASN A 26 18.03 37.43 -24.33
C ASN A 26 17.17 37.60 -23.07
N ASP A 27 15.84 37.58 -23.17
CA ASP A 27 14.93 37.79 -22.03
C ASP A 27 14.89 36.60 -21.06
N ALA A 28 14.96 35.35 -21.55
CA ALA A 28 14.94 34.16 -20.68
C ALA A 28 16.19 34.06 -19.80
N ASN A 29 17.36 34.45 -20.33
CA ASN A 29 18.59 34.53 -19.55
C ASN A 29 18.54 35.63 -18.49
N LEU A 30 17.95 36.78 -18.83
CA LEU A 30 17.80 37.91 -17.90
C LEU A 30 16.81 37.58 -16.77
N GLU A 31 15.72 36.89 -17.04
CA GLU A 31 14.79 36.42 -16.01
C GLU A 31 15.42 35.36 -15.11
N ASN A 32 16.12 34.36 -15.68
CA ASN A 32 16.84 33.36 -14.89
C ASN A 32 17.90 34.01 -13.98
N LEU A 33 18.63 35.01 -14.50
CA LEU A 33 19.57 35.82 -13.73
C LEU A 33 18.89 36.65 -12.62
N ARG A 34 17.66 37.14 -12.84
CA ARG A 34 16.88 37.87 -11.82
C ARG A 34 16.38 36.93 -10.72
N VAL A 35 15.86 35.75 -11.09
CA VAL A 35 15.41 34.73 -10.14
C VAL A 35 16.57 34.24 -9.28
N ALA A 36 17.70 33.91 -9.89
CA ALA A 36 18.90 33.48 -9.17
C ALA A 36 19.42 34.52 -8.17
N LYS A 37 19.30 35.82 -8.48
CA LYS A 37 19.71 36.91 -7.58
C LYS A 37 18.84 37.03 -6.32
N LYS A 38 17.60 36.56 -6.35
CA LYS A 38 16.72 36.56 -5.17
C LYS A 38 17.03 35.41 -4.21
N ILE A 39 17.67 34.34 -4.68
CA ILE A 39 18.04 33.19 -3.85
C ILE A 39 19.37 33.50 -3.16
N VAL A 40 19.33 33.71 -1.85
CA VAL A 40 20.48 34.16 -1.07
C VAL A 40 20.78 33.17 0.06
N PRO A 41 22.05 32.78 0.26
CA PRO A 41 22.44 31.95 1.41
C PRO A 41 22.09 32.62 2.74
N LEU A 42 21.71 31.82 3.73
CA LEU A 42 21.28 32.32 5.04
C LEU A 42 22.37 33.18 5.71
N GLU A 43 23.65 32.87 5.52
CA GLU A 43 24.75 33.60 6.11
C GLU A 43 24.94 35.00 5.50
N LYS A 44 24.42 35.22 4.28
CA LYS A 44 24.58 36.47 3.53
C LYS A 44 23.37 37.39 3.61
N ILE A 45 22.16 36.85 3.85
CA ILE A 45 20.93 37.64 3.81
C ILE A 45 20.93 38.79 4.85
N GLY A 46 21.52 38.57 6.03
CA GLY A 46 21.62 39.61 7.06
C GLY A 46 22.40 40.84 6.56
N HIS A 47 23.49 40.63 5.82
CA HIS A 47 24.28 41.70 5.22
C HIS A 47 23.50 42.42 4.11
N GLU A 48 22.87 41.68 3.20
CA GLU A 48 22.02 42.25 2.13
C GLU A 48 20.91 43.15 2.70
N LEU A 49 20.25 42.69 3.76
CA LEU A 49 19.19 43.45 4.41
C LEU A 49 19.72 44.66 5.19
N SER A 50 20.92 44.60 5.76
CA SER A 50 21.50 45.71 6.52
C SER A 50 21.57 47.02 5.72
N ALA A 51 21.89 46.91 4.42
CA ALA A 51 21.94 48.06 3.52
C ALA A 51 20.55 48.62 3.17
N LEU A 52 19.50 47.78 3.21
CA LEU A 52 18.14 48.12 2.82
C LEU A 52 17.26 48.58 3.99
N ARG A 53 17.63 48.24 5.23
CA ARG A 53 16.84 48.46 6.45
C ARG A 53 16.68 49.91 6.87
N LEU A 54 17.46 50.84 6.33
CA LEU A 54 17.51 52.23 6.80
C LEU A 54 16.16 52.96 6.78
N ASN A 55 15.14 52.49 6.04
CA ASN A 55 13.74 52.95 6.10
C ASN A 55 12.74 51.93 5.54
N LYS A 56 13.06 50.63 5.62
CA LYS A 56 12.22 49.56 5.04
C LYS A 56 11.88 48.51 6.06
N LYS A 57 10.63 48.11 6.08
CA LYS A 57 10.10 47.07 6.95
C LYS A 57 10.28 45.69 6.31
N VAL A 58 10.96 44.79 7.01
CA VAL A 58 11.23 43.43 6.54
C VAL A 58 10.16 42.48 7.07
N VAL A 59 9.53 41.76 6.14
CA VAL A 59 8.56 40.70 6.38
C VAL A 59 9.22 39.36 6.09
N GLN A 60 8.99 38.37 6.94
CA GLN A 60 9.41 37.00 6.73
C GLN A 60 8.22 36.03 6.72
N CYS A 61 8.15 35.16 5.72
CA CYS A 61 7.30 33.96 5.73
C CYS A 61 8.19 32.72 5.77
N HIS A 62 7.74 31.65 6.43
CA HIS A 62 8.46 30.37 6.47
C HIS A 62 7.54 29.20 6.11
N GLY A 63 8.08 28.19 5.44
CA GLY A 63 7.35 26.95 5.21
C GLY A 63 8.07 25.95 4.31
N VAL A 64 7.40 24.84 4.02
CA VAL A 64 7.91 23.85 3.07
C VAL A 64 7.64 24.26 1.63
N PHE A 65 6.48 24.86 1.32
CA PHE A 65 6.09 25.26 -0.05
C PHE A 65 6.32 24.14 -1.09
N ASP A 66 5.88 22.92 -0.77
CA ASP A 66 6.12 21.71 -1.57
C ASP A 66 5.60 21.88 -3.02
N LEU A 67 4.27 22.06 -3.17
CA LEU A 67 3.66 22.49 -4.42
C LEU A 67 3.18 23.94 -4.27
N LEU A 68 3.66 24.83 -5.13
CA LEU A 68 3.19 26.21 -5.19
C LEU A 68 1.79 26.26 -5.83
N HIS A 69 0.85 26.94 -5.18
CA HIS A 69 -0.54 27.06 -5.64
C HIS A 69 -1.13 28.42 -5.24
N ILE A 70 -2.34 28.72 -5.72
CA ILE A 70 -2.99 30.03 -5.54
C ILE A 70 -3.09 30.47 -4.07
N GLY A 71 -3.32 29.54 -3.14
CA GLY A 71 -3.28 29.81 -1.69
C GLY A 71 -1.95 30.42 -1.22
N HIS A 72 -0.82 29.82 -1.59
CA HIS A 72 0.51 30.37 -1.26
C HIS A 72 0.73 31.73 -1.92
N ILE A 73 0.32 31.90 -3.19
CA ILE A 73 0.49 33.18 -3.90
C ILE A 73 -0.29 34.29 -3.21
N LYS A 74 -1.55 34.05 -2.85
CA LYS A 74 -2.37 35.02 -2.09
C LYS A 74 -1.78 35.33 -0.72
N HIS A 75 -1.35 34.29 0.01
CA HIS A 75 -0.68 34.45 1.31
C HIS A 75 0.57 35.34 1.20
N LEU A 76 1.46 35.06 0.24
CA LEU A 76 2.70 35.84 0.06
C LEU A 76 2.42 37.26 -0.46
N HIS A 77 1.43 37.45 -1.32
CA HIS A 77 0.98 38.78 -1.75
C HIS A 77 0.47 39.61 -0.56
N GLN A 78 -0.34 39.00 0.31
CA GLN A 78 -0.83 39.68 1.50
C GLN A 78 0.29 39.96 2.51
N ALA A 79 1.22 39.01 2.71
CA ALA A 79 2.39 39.21 3.56
C ALA A 79 3.25 40.38 3.07
N LYS A 80 3.49 40.48 1.75
CA LYS A 80 4.20 41.60 1.13
C LYS A 80 3.54 42.94 1.45
N ASN A 81 2.21 43.03 1.55
CA ASN A 81 1.54 44.29 1.88
C ASN A 81 1.76 44.76 3.33
N PHE A 82 2.33 43.92 4.21
CA PHE A 82 2.61 44.31 5.58
C PHE A 82 3.97 45.00 5.77
N GLY A 83 4.81 45.05 4.74
CA GLY A 83 6.10 45.73 4.77
C GLY A 83 6.66 46.00 3.37
N ASP A 84 7.96 46.30 3.30
CA ASP A 84 8.61 46.76 2.07
C ASP A 84 9.44 45.66 1.41
N ILE A 85 9.93 44.69 2.19
CA ILE A 85 10.80 43.60 1.74
C ILE A 85 10.24 42.28 2.27
N LEU A 86 9.88 41.35 1.40
CA LEU A 86 9.44 40.00 1.72
C LEU A 86 10.58 39.00 1.51
N VAL A 87 11.00 38.38 2.60
CA VAL A 87 11.94 37.26 2.63
C VAL A 87 11.17 35.98 2.88
N VAL A 88 11.21 35.03 1.95
CA VAL A 88 10.58 33.71 2.13
C VAL A 88 11.67 32.70 2.46
N THR A 89 11.56 32.06 3.62
CA THR A 89 12.49 30.99 3.99
C THR A 89 11.86 29.61 3.82
N ILE A 90 12.58 28.70 3.18
CA ILE A 90 12.09 27.33 2.96
C ILE A 90 12.84 26.31 3.79
N THR A 91 12.14 25.30 4.30
CA THR A 91 12.77 24.16 4.99
C THR A 91 13.55 23.30 3.99
N ALA A 92 14.80 22.98 4.30
CA ALA A 92 15.64 22.07 3.51
C ALA A 92 15.07 20.64 3.46
N ASP A 93 15.32 19.91 2.37
CA ASP A 93 14.68 18.62 2.07
C ASP A 93 14.80 17.61 3.22
N LYS A 94 16.00 17.52 3.82
CA LYS A 94 16.31 16.60 4.93
C LYS A 94 15.49 16.81 6.22
N PHE A 95 14.82 17.96 6.37
CA PHE A 95 14.01 18.28 7.56
C PHE A 95 12.51 18.29 7.30
N VAL A 96 12.07 17.92 6.09
CA VAL A 96 10.65 17.88 5.74
C VAL A 96 10.04 16.55 6.15
N ASN A 97 9.16 16.57 7.14
CA ASN A 97 8.44 15.39 7.65
C ASN A 97 6.96 15.42 7.24
N LYS A 98 6.67 15.35 5.93
CA LYS A 98 5.29 15.36 5.39
C LYS A 98 4.78 14.02 4.88
N GLY A 99 5.53 12.94 5.09
CA GLY A 99 5.20 11.57 4.67
C GLY A 99 6.25 10.98 3.72
N PRO A 100 6.15 9.67 3.40
CA PRO A 100 7.10 9.00 2.49
C PRO A 100 7.11 9.67 1.11
N GLY A 101 8.30 9.89 0.56
CA GLY A 101 8.47 10.51 -0.77
C GLY A 101 8.18 12.02 -0.83
N ARG A 102 8.12 12.70 0.32
CA ARG A 102 7.94 14.16 0.40
C ARG A 102 9.22 14.83 0.93
N PRO A 103 9.58 16.04 0.45
CA PRO A 103 8.86 16.86 -0.53
C PRO A 103 8.95 16.28 -1.95
N TYR A 104 7.98 16.59 -2.81
CA TYR A 104 8.00 16.16 -4.21
C TYR A 104 8.97 16.98 -5.05
N PHE A 105 9.13 18.26 -4.72
CA PHE A 105 10.06 19.15 -5.37
C PHE A 105 11.25 19.43 -4.44
N SER A 106 12.46 19.36 -5.00
CA SER A 106 13.69 19.64 -4.24
C SER A 106 13.70 21.06 -3.71
N GLU A 107 14.48 21.31 -2.66
CA GLU A 107 14.65 22.63 -2.06
C GLU A 107 15.04 23.71 -3.08
N TYR A 108 15.85 23.37 -4.08
CA TYR A 108 16.23 24.31 -5.14
C TYR A 108 15.07 24.66 -6.07
N LEU A 109 14.28 23.65 -6.50
CA LEU A 109 13.10 23.89 -7.35
C LEU A 109 12.03 24.69 -6.63
N ARG A 110 11.83 24.42 -5.33
CA ARG A 110 10.91 25.19 -4.48
C ARG A 110 11.39 26.63 -4.31
N ALA A 111 12.70 26.84 -4.12
CA ALA A 111 13.28 28.18 -4.01
C ALA A 111 13.13 28.98 -5.31
N GLU A 112 13.38 28.35 -6.46
CA GLU A 112 13.22 28.94 -7.78
C GLU A 112 11.76 29.35 -8.06
N ALA A 113 10.80 28.47 -7.72
CA ALA A 113 9.38 28.76 -7.88
C ALA A 113 8.93 29.97 -7.05
N LEU A 114 9.41 30.10 -5.82
CA LEU A 114 9.13 31.24 -4.95
C LEU A 114 9.83 32.52 -5.43
N ALA A 115 11.09 32.43 -5.85
CA ALA A 115 11.86 33.58 -6.35
C ALA A 115 11.24 34.16 -7.65
N SER A 116 10.57 33.32 -8.42
CA SER A 116 9.83 33.73 -9.62
C SER A 116 8.60 34.60 -9.32
N LEU A 117 8.11 34.61 -8.07
CA LEU A 117 6.99 35.48 -7.69
C LEU A 117 7.43 36.94 -7.58
N SER A 118 6.65 37.84 -8.18
CA SER A 118 6.94 39.28 -8.18
C SER A 118 6.86 39.91 -6.79
N CYS A 119 6.05 39.36 -5.89
CA CYS A 119 5.92 39.82 -4.51
C CYS A 119 7.07 39.40 -3.59
N VAL A 120 7.90 38.43 -3.99
CA VAL A 120 9.01 37.90 -3.19
C VAL A 120 10.30 38.60 -3.59
N ASP A 121 10.97 39.24 -2.62
CA ASP A 121 12.25 39.93 -2.86
C ASP A 121 13.45 39.00 -2.66
N TYR A 122 13.38 38.14 -1.63
CA TYR A 122 14.44 37.18 -1.32
C TYR A 122 13.89 35.82 -0.94
N VAL A 123 14.61 34.77 -1.30
CA VAL A 123 14.36 33.39 -0.89
C VAL A 123 15.61 32.83 -0.22
N VAL A 124 15.43 32.15 0.91
CA VAL A 124 16.53 31.54 1.67
C VAL A 124 16.21 30.08 1.97
N ILE A 125 17.12 29.18 1.65
CA ILE A 125 17.03 27.77 2.05
C ILE A 125 17.54 27.65 3.49
N ASN A 126 16.66 27.23 4.40
CA ASN A 126 16.98 27.05 5.80
C ASN A 126 17.40 25.60 6.06
N HIS A 127 18.71 25.39 6.25
CA HIS A 127 19.29 24.10 6.59
C HIS A 127 19.30 23.82 8.11
N HIS A 128 18.30 24.33 8.83
CA HIS A 128 18.01 24.04 10.23
C HIS A 128 16.62 23.39 10.38
N PRO A 129 16.40 22.59 11.45
CA PRO A 129 15.13 21.89 11.67
C PRO A 129 13.97 22.81 12.09
N THR A 130 14.24 24.07 12.44
CA THR A 130 13.25 25.07 12.86
C THR A 130 13.49 26.40 12.13
N ALA A 131 12.49 27.30 12.13
CA ALA A 131 12.66 28.63 11.54
C ALA A 131 13.49 29.60 12.41
N ILE A 132 13.83 29.21 13.64
CA ILE A 132 14.40 30.09 14.67
C ILE A 132 15.73 30.70 14.21
N GLU A 133 16.61 29.90 13.63
CA GLU A 133 17.89 30.36 13.11
C GLU A 133 17.71 31.39 11.99
N ALA A 134 16.77 31.12 11.08
CA ALA A 134 16.43 32.07 10.02
C ALA A 134 15.89 33.39 10.59
N ILE A 135 15.00 33.33 11.59
CA ILE A 135 14.46 34.53 12.27
C ILE A 135 15.58 35.34 12.92
N LYS A 136 16.53 34.69 13.61
CA LYS A 136 17.64 35.38 14.30
C LYS A 136 18.59 36.08 13.33
N VAL A 137 18.84 35.50 12.16
CA VAL A 137 19.72 36.08 11.15
C VAL A 137 19.02 37.16 10.34
N ILE A 138 17.78 36.90 9.90
CA ILE A 138 16.99 37.85 9.10
C ILE A 138 16.56 39.05 9.95
N ARG A 139 16.22 38.82 11.23
CA ARG A 139 15.65 39.80 12.17
C ARG A 139 14.41 40.54 11.62
N PRO A 140 13.36 39.83 11.19
CA PRO A 140 12.22 40.47 10.54
C PRO A 140 11.48 41.42 11.49
N ASP A 141 10.94 42.50 10.96
CA ASP A 141 10.00 43.37 11.69
C ASP A 141 8.65 42.68 11.85
N LEU A 142 8.27 41.87 10.84
CA LEU A 142 7.08 41.02 10.86
C LEU A 142 7.40 39.60 10.43
N TYR A 143 7.00 38.64 11.25
CA TYR A 143 6.96 37.24 10.86
C TYR A 143 5.51 36.86 10.57
N VAL A 144 5.23 36.43 9.35
CA VAL A 144 3.85 36.28 8.85
C VAL A 144 3.54 34.81 8.61
N LYS A 145 2.42 34.36 9.17
CA LYS A 145 1.88 33.01 8.98
C LYS A 145 0.46 33.01 8.42
N GLY A 146 0.02 31.85 7.94
CA GLY A 146 -1.38 31.61 7.53
C GLY A 146 -2.34 31.61 8.71
N ILE A 147 -3.63 31.91 8.48
CA ILE A 147 -4.67 31.98 9.52
C ILE A 147 -4.87 30.63 10.24
N GLU A 148 -4.53 29.53 9.59
CA GLU A 148 -4.57 28.17 10.14
C GLU A 148 -3.64 27.96 11.33
N TYR A 149 -2.68 28.87 11.55
CA TYR A 149 -1.73 28.86 12.66
C TYR A 149 -2.15 29.78 13.82
N GLN A 150 -3.34 30.40 13.76
CA GLN A 150 -3.84 31.29 14.80
C GLN A 150 -4.39 30.53 16.03
N GLU A 151 -4.79 29.27 15.88
CA GLU A 151 -5.24 28.40 16.97
C GLU A 151 -4.07 27.59 17.54
N VAL A 152 -3.40 28.15 18.56
CA VAL A 152 -2.24 27.53 19.25
C VAL A 152 -2.56 26.12 19.79
N GLU A 153 -3.82 25.83 20.13
CA GLU A 153 -4.29 24.56 20.68
C GLU A 153 -4.25 23.37 19.69
N LYS A 154 -4.07 23.61 18.38
CA LYS A 154 -3.97 22.55 17.35
C LYS A 154 -2.55 22.22 16.90
N ASP A 155 -1.53 22.90 17.44
CA ASP A 155 -0.13 22.60 17.13
C ASP A 155 0.42 21.46 18.01
N ILE A 156 0.35 20.24 17.47
CA ILE A 156 0.88 19.02 18.11
C ILE A 156 2.41 19.10 18.31
N THR A 157 3.11 20.06 17.70
CA THR A 157 4.58 20.13 17.70
C THR A 157 5.19 21.18 18.63
N GLY A 158 4.41 22.13 19.17
CA GLY A 158 4.89 23.20 20.06
C GLY A 158 5.82 24.24 19.39
N LYS A 159 6.09 24.12 18.09
CA LYS A 159 7.08 24.93 17.38
C LYS A 159 6.64 26.37 17.14
N ILE A 160 5.33 26.63 17.10
CA ILE A 160 4.81 28.00 16.91
C ILE A 160 5.19 28.90 18.08
N SER A 161 5.17 28.39 19.31
CA SER A 161 5.55 29.16 20.50
C SER A 161 7.03 29.53 20.49
N GLU A 162 7.91 28.60 20.10
CA GLU A 162 9.35 28.84 20.00
C GLU A 162 9.69 29.90 18.93
N GLU A 163 8.97 29.88 17.81
CA GLU A 163 9.13 30.89 16.75
C GLU A 163 8.61 32.27 17.19
N GLU A 164 7.49 32.32 17.93
CA GLU A 164 6.97 33.58 18.48
C GLU A 164 7.96 34.20 19.48
N GLU A 165 8.55 33.39 20.37
CA GLU A 165 9.61 33.83 21.28
C GLU A 165 10.84 34.33 20.52
N ALA A 166 11.27 33.62 19.48
CA ALA A 166 12.38 34.03 18.64
C ALA A 166 12.13 35.40 17.98
N VAL A 167 10.92 35.63 17.45
CA VAL A 167 10.53 36.91 16.83
C VAL A 167 10.51 38.04 17.88
N LYS A 168 9.93 37.80 19.07
CA LYS A 168 9.93 38.78 20.16
C LYS A 168 11.34 39.13 20.63
N SER A 169 12.23 38.15 20.72
CA SER A 169 13.62 38.35 21.17
C SER A 169 14.43 39.29 20.27
N ILE A 170 14.04 39.42 18.99
CA ILE A 170 14.67 40.32 18.03
C ILE A 170 13.89 41.63 17.81
N GLY A 171 12.79 41.84 18.54
CA GLY A 171 11.96 43.05 18.52
C GLY A 171 10.89 43.07 17.41
N GLY A 172 10.65 41.93 16.74
CA GLY A 172 9.65 41.80 15.68
C GLY A 172 8.27 41.42 16.22
N GLN A 173 7.27 41.35 15.33
CA GLN A 173 5.90 40.96 15.67
C GLN A 173 5.39 39.81 14.78
N LEU A 174 4.55 38.95 15.35
CA LEU A 174 3.86 37.87 14.63
C LEU A 174 2.56 38.40 14.03
N ASN A 175 2.35 38.19 12.73
CA ASN A 175 1.14 38.58 12.01
C ASN A 175 0.52 37.38 11.25
N PHE A 176 -0.78 37.45 10.98
CA PHE A 176 -1.50 36.41 10.24
C PHE A 176 -2.20 36.98 9.00
N THR A 177 -2.10 36.25 7.89
CA THR A 177 -2.89 36.52 6.68
C THR A 177 -4.32 36.00 6.84
N LYS A 178 -5.31 36.61 6.17
CA LYS A 178 -6.74 36.27 6.25
C LYS A 178 -7.31 35.57 5.01
N ASP A 179 -6.48 35.33 3.99
CA ASP A 179 -6.90 34.72 2.73
C ASP A 179 -7.16 33.21 2.84
N ILE A 180 -7.86 32.66 1.84
CA ILE A 180 -8.23 31.23 1.77
C ILE A 180 -6.98 30.34 1.83
N VAL A 181 -6.99 29.39 2.77
CA VAL A 181 -5.94 28.39 2.95
C VAL A 181 -6.26 27.16 2.10
N PHE A 182 -5.33 26.81 1.22
CA PHE A 182 -5.33 25.51 0.55
C PHE A 182 -4.14 24.70 1.08
N SER A 183 -4.36 23.44 1.45
CA SER A 183 -3.25 22.53 1.73
C SER A 183 -2.72 21.96 0.43
N SER A 184 -1.41 22.08 0.18
CA SER A 184 -0.77 21.45 -0.98
C SER A 184 -1.03 19.94 -1.03
N SER A 185 -1.10 19.28 0.14
CA SER A 185 -1.44 17.86 0.21
C SER A 185 -2.89 17.59 -0.21
N ALA A 186 -3.84 18.43 0.20
CA ALA A 186 -5.24 18.29 -0.21
C ALA A 186 -5.42 18.54 -1.71
N LEU A 187 -4.71 19.51 -2.29
CA LEU A 187 -4.75 19.79 -3.72
C LEU A 187 -4.09 18.68 -4.54
N LEU A 188 -2.94 18.17 -4.11
CA LEU A 188 -2.27 17.03 -4.74
C LEU A 188 -3.17 15.78 -4.68
N ASN A 189 -3.74 15.48 -3.52
CA ASN A 189 -4.66 14.35 -3.36
C ASN A 189 -5.97 14.52 -4.14
N ARG A 190 -6.38 15.75 -4.45
CA ARG A 190 -7.63 16.02 -5.18
C ARG A 190 -7.47 16.08 -6.69
N PHE A 191 -6.39 16.69 -7.19
CA PHE A 191 -6.20 16.96 -8.62
C PHE A 191 -5.12 16.09 -9.27
N PHE A 192 -4.20 15.54 -8.49
CA PHE A 192 -3.15 14.62 -8.95
C PHE A 192 -3.31 13.23 -8.32
N SER A 193 -4.51 12.95 -7.78
CA SER A 193 -4.82 11.62 -7.27
C SER A 193 -4.61 10.60 -8.38
N PRO A 194 -3.87 9.51 -8.14
CA PRO A 194 -3.84 8.41 -9.08
C PRO A 194 -5.18 7.64 -9.10
N PHE A 195 -6.12 7.99 -8.20
CA PHE A 195 -7.43 7.37 -8.10
C PHE A 195 -8.45 7.93 -9.10
N SER A 196 -9.32 7.06 -9.60
CA SER A 196 -10.44 7.43 -10.45
C SER A 196 -11.46 8.29 -9.69
N GLN A 197 -12.33 9.01 -10.42
CA GLN A 197 -13.43 9.77 -9.80
C GLN A 197 -14.36 8.89 -8.96
N GLU A 198 -14.55 7.63 -9.37
CA GLU A 198 -15.33 6.63 -8.65
C GLU A 198 -14.71 6.32 -7.27
N VAL A 199 -13.41 6.07 -7.22
CA VAL A 199 -12.69 5.82 -5.96
C VAL A 199 -12.72 7.05 -5.05
N ILE A 200 -12.52 8.25 -5.61
CA ILE A 200 -12.58 9.50 -4.82
C ILE A 200 -13.98 9.68 -4.21
N ALA A 201 -15.04 9.50 -5.01
CA ALA A 201 -16.42 9.60 -4.53
C ALA A 201 -16.73 8.57 -3.44
N TYR A 202 -16.27 7.32 -3.61
CA TYR A 202 -16.39 6.28 -2.61
C TYR A 202 -15.66 6.67 -1.30
N LEU A 203 -14.41 7.13 -1.38
CA LEU A 203 -13.63 7.52 -0.20
C LEU A 203 -14.26 8.70 0.54
N ASP A 204 -14.80 9.69 -0.19
CA ASP A 204 -15.49 10.83 0.41
C ASP A 204 -16.77 10.39 1.16
N GLN A 205 -17.55 9.48 0.58
CA GLN A 205 -18.71 8.88 1.27
C GLN A 205 -18.28 8.08 2.51
N PHE A 206 -17.21 7.28 2.39
CA PHE A 206 -16.71 6.45 3.48
C PHE A 206 -16.18 7.30 4.65
N LYS A 207 -15.42 8.36 4.36
CA LYS A 207 -14.94 9.36 5.35
C LYS A 207 -16.09 10.11 6.03
N GLY A 208 -17.22 10.29 5.34
CA GLY A 208 -18.43 10.85 5.95
C GLY A 208 -19.08 9.94 6.99
N LYS A 209 -18.84 8.62 6.92
CA LYS A 209 -19.45 7.61 7.81
C LYS A 209 -18.53 7.18 8.95
N TYR A 210 -17.22 7.09 8.72
CA TYR A 210 -16.25 6.56 9.68
C TYR A 210 -15.11 7.53 9.95
N HIS A 211 -14.72 7.63 11.22
CA HIS A 211 -13.46 8.26 11.60
C HIS A 211 -12.32 7.23 11.55
N VAL A 212 -11.08 7.66 11.28
CA VAL A 212 -9.93 6.74 11.21
C VAL A 212 -9.76 5.91 12.48
N ASN A 213 -10.04 6.48 13.66
CA ASN A 213 -9.97 5.77 14.94
C ASN A 213 -11.00 4.64 15.07
N ASP A 214 -12.13 4.73 14.35
CA ASP A 214 -13.12 3.64 14.31
C ASP A 214 -12.56 2.39 13.65
N ILE A 215 -11.60 2.56 12.74
CA ILE A 215 -10.91 1.48 12.04
C ILE A 215 -9.76 0.97 12.89
N LEU A 216 -8.94 1.88 13.43
CA LEU A 216 -7.71 1.51 14.13
C LEU A 216 -7.96 0.65 15.38
N LYS A 217 -9.11 0.81 16.05
CA LYS A 217 -9.49 0.00 17.22
C LYS A 217 -9.54 -1.50 16.94
N TYR A 218 -9.89 -1.91 15.71
CA TYR A 218 -9.96 -3.33 15.33
C TYR A 218 -8.56 -3.96 15.22
N PHE A 219 -7.55 -3.19 14.80
CA PHE A 219 -6.16 -3.66 14.82
C PHE A 219 -5.59 -3.80 16.22
N GLU A 220 -6.10 -3.02 17.19
CA GLU A 220 -5.73 -3.18 18.60
C GLU A 220 -6.44 -4.37 19.24
N GLY A 221 -7.73 -4.55 18.98
CA GLY A 221 -8.48 -5.72 19.47
C GLY A 221 -7.99 -7.05 18.89
N ALA A 222 -7.52 -7.05 17.63
CA ALA A 222 -6.97 -8.23 16.97
C ALA A 222 -5.76 -8.83 17.69
N LYS A 223 -4.98 -8.01 18.41
CA LYS A 223 -3.78 -8.45 19.14
C LYS A 223 -4.07 -9.55 20.16
N ASN A 224 -5.28 -9.55 20.74
CA ASN A 224 -5.70 -10.47 21.79
C ASN A 224 -6.38 -11.73 21.27
N LEU A 225 -6.63 -11.85 19.96
CA LEU A 225 -7.25 -13.02 19.37
C LEU A 225 -6.26 -14.18 19.30
N LYS A 226 -6.66 -15.35 19.78
CA LYS A 226 -5.93 -16.60 19.54
C LYS A 226 -6.37 -17.19 18.21
N VAL A 227 -5.52 -17.07 17.20
CA VAL A 227 -5.85 -17.48 15.83
C VAL A 227 -5.28 -18.87 15.54
N LEU A 228 -6.15 -19.79 15.12
CA LEU A 228 -5.80 -21.06 14.52
C LEU A 228 -5.97 -20.96 13.01
N LEU A 229 -4.91 -21.23 12.28
CA LEU A 229 -4.89 -21.28 10.83
C LEU A 229 -4.72 -22.73 10.39
N ILE A 230 -5.55 -23.18 9.45
CA ILE A 230 -5.53 -24.54 8.90
C ILE A 230 -5.51 -24.46 7.38
N GLY A 231 -4.59 -25.16 6.74
CA GLY A 231 -4.48 -25.13 5.28
C GLY A 231 -3.20 -25.80 4.79
N GLU A 232 -3.05 -25.90 3.48
CA GLU A 232 -1.89 -26.53 2.88
C GLU A 232 -0.67 -25.59 2.80
N ALA A 233 0.49 -26.08 3.24
CA ALA A 233 1.78 -25.43 3.02
C ALA A 233 2.18 -25.60 1.56
N ILE A 234 2.56 -24.51 0.92
CA ILE A 234 3.01 -24.49 -0.46
C ILE A 234 4.39 -23.84 -0.48
N VAL A 235 5.35 -24.45 -1.17
CA VAL A 235 6.64 -23.82 -1.44
C VAL A 235 6.60 -23.28 -2.87
N ASP A 236 6.72 -21.97 -2.99
CA ASP A 236 6.74 -21.28 -4.28
C ASP A 236 8.18 -21.05 -4.72
N ILE A 237 8.58 -21.67 -5.84
CA ILE A 237 9.96 -21.56 -6.34
C ILE A 237 9.95 -20.81 -7.67
N TYR A 238 10.79 -19.80 -7.81
CA TYR A 238 10.91 -18.97 -8.99
C TYR A 238 12.29 -19.16 -9.62
N HIS A 239 12.32 -19.71 -10.83
CA HIS A 239 13.54 -19.83 -11.62
C HIS A 239 13.59 -18.70 -12.64
N TYR A 240 14.59 -17.84 -12.50
CA TYR A 240 14.83 -16.74 -13.42
C TYR A 240 15.85 -17.16 -14.47
N GLY A 241 15.56 -16.86 -15.73
CA GLY A 241 16.47 -17.09 -16.83
C GLY A 241 16.23 -16.16 -18.00
N GLU A 242 17.22 -16.09 -18.89
CA GLU A 242 17.15 -15.33 -20.14
C GLU A 242 16.69 -16.23 -21.28
N ALA A 243 15.70 -15.78 -22.05
CA ALA A 243 15.28 -16.46 -23.26
C ALA A 243 16.32 -16.29 -24.38
N ILE A 244 16.98 -17.38 -24.78
CA ILE A 244 18.05 -17.37 -25.79
C ILE A 244 17.57 -17.76 -27.20
N GLY A 245 16.29 -18.06 -27.36
CA GLY A 245 15.65 -18.33 -28.65
C GLY A 245 15.01 -19.72 -28.74
N LYS A 246 14.79 -20.18 -29.96
CA LYS A 246 14.13 -21.46 -30.24
C LYS A 246 15.14 -22.61 -30.25
N SER A 247 14.75 -23.77 -29.74
CA SER A 247 15.52 -25.00 -29.90
C SER A 247 15.73 -25.35 -31.37
N GLY A 248 16.90 -25.92 -31.69
CA GLY A 248 17.23 -26.36 -33.05
C GLY A 248 16.50 -27.64 -33.49
N LYS A 249 15.93 -28.41 -32.54
CA LYS A 249 15.28 -29.71 -32.80
C LYS A 249 13.75 -29.67 -32.66
N GLU A 250 13.25 -28.81 -31.79
CA GLU A 250 11.84 -28.75 -31.40
C GLU A 250 11.35 -27.29 -31.39
N PRO A 251 10.05 -27.01 -31.57
CA PRO A 251 9.49 -25.65 -31.52
C PRO A 251 9.32 -25.14 -30.08
N ILE A 252 10.34 -25.31 -29.25
CA ILE A 252 10.33 -24.92 -27.83
C ILE A 252 11.25 -23.73 -27.58
N LEU A 253 10.87 -22.90 -26.62
CA LEU A 253 11.69 -21.81 -26.11
C LEU A 253 12.82 -22.39 -25.26
N VAL A 254 14.05 -21.94 -25.49
CA VAL A 254 15.22 -22.28 -24.67
C VAL A 254 15.56 -21.10 -23.80
N THR A 255 15.73 -21.37 -22.51
CA THR A 255 16.12 -20.38 -21.51
C THR A 255 17.45 -20.78 -20.87
N LYS A 256 18.29 -19.78 -20.60
CA LYS A 256 19.53 -19.92 -19.83
C LYS A 256 19.22 -19.58 -18.38
N TYR A 257 19.45 -20.52 -17.46
CA TYR A 257 19.24 -20.31 -16.03
C TYR A 257 20.21 -19.25 -15.48
N HIS A 258 19.69 -18.37 -14.62
CA HIS A 258 20.48 -17.36 -13.91
C HIS A 258 20.46 -17.59 -12.40
N ARG A 259 19.27 -17.54 -11.78
CA ARG A 259 19.10 -17.64 -10.32
C ARG A 259 17.76 -18.25 -9.95
N GLU A 260 17.64 -18.64 -8.69
CA GLU A 260 16.39 -19.07 -8.08
C GLU A 260 16.04 -18.20 -6.87
N GLU A 261 14.74 -18.08 -6.60
CA GLU A 261 14.20 -17.54 -5.35
C GLU A 261 13.12 -18.50 -4.83
N ILE A 262 13.17 -18.81 -3.53
CA ILE A 262 12.25 -19.72 -2.86
C ILE A 262 11.45 -18.90 -1.84
N TYR A 263 10.13 -19.08 -1.83
CA TYR A 263 9.24 -18.43 -0.89
C TYR A 263 8.30 -19.44 -0.22
N ILE A 264 7.95 -19.16 1.03
CA ILE A 264 6.83 -19.83 1.67
C ILE A 264 5.51 -19.25 1.14
N GLY A 265 4.57 -20.12 0.82
CA GLY A 265 3.28 -19.81 0.23
C GLY A 265 2.16 -20.65 0.82
N GLY A 266 0.98 -20.52 0.23
CA GLY A 266 -0.24 -21.12 0.76
C GLY A 266 -0.54 -20.61 2.17
N VAL A 267 -0.89 -21.53 3.06
CA VAL A 267 -1.22 -21.23 4.46
C VAL A 267 -0.07 -20.52 5.21
N LEU A 268 1.19 -20.77 4.82
CA LEU A 268 2.36 -20.20 5.49
C LEU A 268 2.48 -18.69 5.27
N ALA A 269 2.09 -18.21 4.08
CA ALA A 269 2.06 -16.78 3.80
C ALA A 269 1.00 -16.06 4.64
N ILE A 270 -0.17 -16.69 4.81
CA ILE A 270 -1.25 -16.19 5.68
C ILE A 270 -0.79 -16.12 7.13
N ALA A 271 -0.08 -17.15 7.61
CA ALA A 271 0.48 -17.15 8.97
C ALA A 271 1.40 -15.93 9.19
N ASN A 272 2.28 -15.64 8.23
CA ASN A 272 3.16 -14.47 8.29
C ASN A 272 2.40 -13.14 8.18
N HIS A 273 1.32 -13.05 7.40
CA HIS A 273 0.45 -11.87 7.44
C HIS A 273 -0.13 -11.65 8.85
N LEU A 274 -0.74 -12.69 9.43
CA LEU A 274 -1.40 -12.64 10.74
C LEU A 274 -0.44 -12.32 11.88
N SER A 275 0.82 -12.75 11.78
CA SER A 275 1.87 -12.53 12.79
C SER A 275 2.08 -11.06 13.17
N SER A 276 1.82 -10.13 12.24
CA SER A 276 1.97 -8.69 12.47
C SER A 276 0.78 -8.09 13.25
N PHE A 277 -0.36 -8.78 13.27
CA PHE A 277 -1.61 -8.31 13.86
C PHE A 277 -1.98 -9.01 15.16
N CYS A 278 -1.57 -10.26 15.34
CA CYS A 278 -1.92 -11.10 16.49
C CYS A 278 -0.68 -11.34 17.37
N SER A 279 -0.89 -11.52 18.68
CA SER A 279 0.23 -11.85 19.59
C SER A 279 0.77 -13.26 19.34
N GLU A 280 -0.10 -14.20 18.96
CA GLU A 280 0.23 -15.59 18.72
C GLU A 280 -0.65 -16.13 17.59
N VAL A 281 -0.06 -16.90 16.68
CA VAL A 281 -0.75 -17.58 15.57
C VAL A 281 -0.34 -19.03 15.56
N THR A 282 -1.30 -19.96 15.65
CA THR A 282 -1.03 -21.39 15.46
C THR A 282 -1.37 -21.78 14.03
N CYS A 283 -0.47 -22.45 13.34
CA CYS A 283 -0.66 -22.90 11.96
C CYS A 283 -0.57 -24.42 11.89
N VAL A 284 -1.69 -25.09 11.55
CA VAL A 284 -1.74 -26.53 11.29
C VAL A 284 -1.70 -26.75 9.78
N THR A 285 -0.70 -27.52 9.34
CA THR A 285 -0.47 -27.78 7.92
C THR A 285 0.08 -29.19 7.71
N MET A 286 0.22 -29.59 6.45
CA MET A 286 0.95 -30.79 6.06
C MET A 286 2.20 -30.50 5.22
N LEU A 287 3.15 -31.43 5.27
CA LEU A 287 4.28 -31.59 4.36
C LEU A 287 4.26 -32.99 3.75
N GLY A 288 5.15 -33.23 2.79
CA GLY A 288 5.43 -34.57 2.29
C GLY A 288 6.04 -35.47 3.35
N GLU A 289 6.08 -36.76 3.07
CA GLU A 289 6.50 -37.80 4.03
C GLU A 289 7.90 -37.52 4.60
N LYS A 290 8.79 -36.97 3.77
CA LYS A 290 10.18 -36.69 4.15
C LYS A 290 10.37 -35.30 4.76
N GLY A 291 9.32 -34.51 4.91
CA GLY A 291 9.39 -33.15 5.45
C GLY A 291 10.26 -32.23 4.62
N GLU A 292 10.19 -32.32 3.28
CA GLU A 292 11.00 -31.45 2.41
C GLU A 292 10.73 -29.98 2.74
N TYR A 293 11.79 -29.17 2.76
CA TYR A 293 11.75 -27.74 3.08
C TYR A 293 11.32 -27.39 4.52
N GLU A 294 11.15 -28.35 5.44
CA GLU A 294 10.73 -28.03 6.82
C GLU A 294 11.65 -27.00 7.50
N SER A 295 12.97 -27.18 7.43
CA SER A 295 13.93 -26.24 8.01
C SER A 295 13.79 -24.84 7.40
N PHE A 296 13.67 -24.76 6.07
CA PHE A 296 13.46 -23.50 5.36
C PHE A 296 12.16 -22.82 5.79
N ILE A 297 11.07 -23.58 5.95
CA ILE A 297 9.79 -23.04 6.42
C ILE A 297 9.95 -22.46 7.84
N ARG A 298 10.55 -23.22 8.76
CA ARG A 298 10.77 -22.75 10.15
C ARG A 298 11.63 -21.49 10.21
N GLU A 299 12.65 -21.38 9.38
CA GLU A 299 13.54 -20.20 9.30
C GLU A 299 12.84 -18.96 8.72
N ASN A 300 11.83 -19.13 7.88
CA ASN A 300 11.13 -18.03 7.20
C ASN A 300 9.79 -17.63 7.86
N LEU A 301 9.33 -18.40 8.85
CA LEU A 301 8.19 -18.02 9.67
C LEU A 301 8.57 -17.00 10.73
N LYS A 302 7.62 -16.13 11.09
CA LYS A 302 7.80 -15.16 12.18
C LYS A 302 7.81 -15.87 13.55
N GLU A 303 8.54 -15.30 14.50
CA GLU A 303 8.81 -15.92 15.81
C GLU A 303 7.55 -16.25 16.62
N ASN A 304 6.45 -15.52 16.41
CA ASN A 304 5.17 -15.74 17.09
C ASN A 304 4.21 -16.67 16.33
N VAL A 305 4.69 -17.35 15.29
CA VAL A 305 3.93 -18.38 14.57
C VAL A 305 4.32 -19.78 15.08
N ASN A 306 3.38 -20.44 15.73
CA ASN A 306 3.51 -21.81 16.21
C ASN A 306 3.03 -22.79 15.14
N ILE A 307 3.96 -23.50 14.48
CA ILE A 307 3.61 -24.43 13.40
C ILE A 307 3.49 -25.89 13.88
N VAL A 308 2.44 -26.56 13.42
CA VAL A 308 2.15 -27.98 13.65
C VAL A 308 2.15 -28.68 12.30
N PHE A 309 3.15 -29.54 12.07
CA PHE A 309 3.28 -30.32 10.84
C PHE A 309 2.65 -31.69 10.95
N HIS A 310 1.90 -32.06 9.92
CA HIS A 310 1.51 -33.43 9.61
C HIS A 310 2.27 -33.90 8.37
N TYR A 311 2.75 -35.14 8.35
CA TYR A 311 3.57 -35.65 7.22
C TYR A 311 2.74 -36.66 6.44
N LYS A 312 2.43 -36.35 5.18
CA LYS A 312 1.58 -37.17 4.32
C LYS A 312 2.38 -38.33 3.71
N LYS A 313 1.95 -39.58 3.94
CA LYS A 313 2.67 -40.78 3.45
C LYS A 313 2.67 -40.80 1.93
N GLU A 314 3.79 -41.22 1.33
CA GLU A 314 3.96 -41.37 -0.12
C GLU A 314 3.71 -40.10 -0.94
N SER A 315 3.70 -38.93 -0.30
CA SER A 315 3.46 -37.63 -0.92
C SER A 315 4.71 -36.76 -0.86
N PRO A 316 5.02 -35.98 -1.90
CA PRO A 316 5.97 -34.88 -1.80
C PRO A 316 5.35 -33.70 -1.02
N THR A 317 6.19 -32.81 -0.50
CA THR A 317 5.77 -31.47 -0.09
C THR A 317 5.29 -30.69 -1.32
N ILE A 318 4.20 -29.93 -1.20
CA ILE A 318 3.59 -29.20 -2.32
C ILE A 318 4.55 -28.10 -2.79
N VAL A 319 5.06 -28.24 -4.02
CA VAL A 319 5.91 -27.23 -4.65
C VAL A 319 5.24 -26.69 -5.91
N LYS A 320 5.19 -25.36 -6.06
CA LYS A 320 4.78 -24.68 -7.28
C LYS A 320 5.98 -23.94 -7.86
N ARG A 321 6.60 -24.53 -8.89
CA ARG A 321 7.80 -23.99 -9.54
C ARG A 321 7.45 -23.19 -10.79
N ARG A 322 7.86 -21.93 -10.86
CA ARG A 322 7.55 -20.99 -11.94
C ARG A 322 8.82 -20.57 -12.65
N TYR A 323 8.81 -20.63 -13.98
CA TYR A 323 9.93 -20.19 -14.81
C TYR A 323 9.63 -18.81 -15.37
N ILE A 324 10.50 -17.84 -15.08
CA ILE A 324 10.34 -16.44 -15.44
C ILE A 324 11.45 -16.03 -16.39
N GLU A 325 11.06 -15.36 -17.47
CA GLU A 325 11.99 -14.61 -18.31
C GLU A 325 12.39 -13.32 -17.57
N GLU A 326 13.68 -13.19 -17.24
CA GLU A 326 14.15 -12.19 -16.27
C GLU A 326 14.04 -10.75 -16.78
N TYR A 327 14.33 -10.50 -18.06
CA TYR A 327 14.35 -9.14 -18.61
C TYR A 327 12.94 -8.51 -18.66
N SER A 328 11.96 -9.27 -19.14
CA SER A 328 10.55 -8.89 -19.29
C SER A 328 9.72 -9.18 -18.04
N SER A 329 10.25 -9.95 -17.08
CA SER A 329 9.53 -10.47 -15.92
C SER A 329 8.28 -11.30 -16.29
N GLN A 330 8.25 -11.87 -17.50
CA GLN A 330 7.12 -12.68 -17.97
C GLN A 330 7.21 -14.11 -17.44
N LYS A 331 6.11 -14.62 -16.88
CA LYS A 331 5.96 -16.05 -16.50
C LYS A 331 5.82 -16.89 -17.77
N LEU A 332 6.71 -17.86 -17.96
CA LEU A 332 6.75 -18.74 -19.14
C LEU A 332 5.84 -19.96 -18.95
N PHE A 333 6.08 -20.72 -17.89
CA PHE A 333 5.28 -21.88 -17.49
C PHE A 333 5.54 -22.21 -16.01
N GLU A 334 4.73 -23.13 -15.47
CA GLU A 334 4.88 -23.64 -14.10
C GLU A 334 4.76 -25.17 -14.03
N ILE A 335 5.41 -25.77 -13.04
CA ILE A 335 5.39 -27.20 -12.74
C ILE A 335 4.95 -27.37 -11.28
N TYR A 336 4.02 -28.30 -11.05
CA TYR A 336 3.54 -28.65 -9.70
C TYR A 336 4.14 -30.00 -9.29
N GLU A 337 4.76 -30.04 -8.12
CA GLU A 337 5.18 -31.28 -7.45
C GLU A 337 4.20 -31.52 -6.29
N ILE A 338 3.14 -32.30 -6.53
CA ILE A 338 1.98 -32.41 -5.62
C ILE A 338 1.37 -33.82 -5.64
N ASP A 339 0.64 -34.15 -4.59
CA ASP A 339 -0.34 -35.23 -4.55
C ASP A 339 -1.64 -34.70 -3.92
N ASP A 340 -2.73 -34.66 -4.70
CA ASP A 340 -4.03 -34.12 -4.30
C ASP A 340 -4.91 -35.16 -3.58
N CYS A 341 -4.44 -36.39 -3.38
CA CYS A 341 -5.18 -37.41 -2.64
C CYS A 341 -5.38 -37.01 -1.17
N TYR A 342 -6.46 -37.47 -0.55
CA TYR A 342 -6.63 -37.31 0.90
C TYR A 342 -5.63 -38.18 1.68
N PHE A 343 -5.45 -37.87 2.96
CA PHE A 343 -4.83 -38.78 3.91
C PHE A 343 -5.47 -40.18 3.89
N ASN A 344 -4.69 -41.22 4.18
CA ASN A 344 -5.27 -42.54 4.47
C ASN A 344 -6.02 -42.52 5.82
N ASP A 345 -6.78 -43.57 6.11
CA ASP A 345 -7.69 -43.59 7.27
C ASP A 345 -6.98 -43.41 8.62
N GLU A 346 -5.77 -43.95 8.78
CA GLU A 346 -4.94 -43.76 9.98
C GLU A 346 -4.53 -42.29 10.14
N GLN A 347 -4.03 -41.66 9.07
CA GLN A 347 -3.61 -40.26 9.07
C GLN A 347 -4.79 -39.30 9.22
N LYS A 348 -5.95 -39.62 8.66
CA LYS A 348 -7.19 -38.85 8.83
C LYS A 348 -7.60 -38.76 10.28
N GLN A 349 -7.60 -39.89 11.00
CA GLN A 349 -7.95 -39.93 12.40
C GLN A 349 -6.97 -39.09 13.23
N PHE A 350 -5.67 -39.29 13.02
CA PHE A 350 -4.64 -38.52 13.72
C PHE A 350 -4.73 -37.00 13.45
N PHE A 351 -4.97 -36.61 12.19
CA PHE A 351 -5.19 -35.22 11.82
C PHE A 351 -6.43 -34.64 12.51
N THR A 352 -7.54 -35.38 12.51
CA THR A 352 -8.81 -34.97 13.13
C THR A 352 -8.67 -34.78 14.65
N ASP A 353 -7.98 -35.69 15.33
CA ASP A 353 -7.73 -35.57 16.77
C ASP A 353 -6.81 -34.37 17.09
N SER A 354 -5.80 -34.14 16.23
CA SER A 354 -4.90 -33.00 16.35
C SER A 354 -5.62 -31.66 16.17
N ILE A 355 -6.47 -31.51 15.15
CA ILE A 355 -7.22 -30.26 14.96
C ILE A 355 -8.24 -30.03 16.08
N GLU A 356 -8.86 -31.08 16.62
CA GLU A 356 -9.86 -30.95 17.69
C GLU A 356 -9.28 -30.31 18.96
N ASP A 357 -8.09 -30.74 19.38
CA ASP A 357 -7.37 -30.14 20.50
C ASP A 357 -7.04 -28.66 20.26
N GLN A 358 -6.70 -28.30 19.02
CA GLN A 358 -6.42 -26.90 18.66
C GLN A 358 -7.70 -26.05 18.62
N LEU A 359 -8.80 -26.57 18.07
CA LEU A 359 -10.08 -25.85 17.98
C LEU A 359 -10.58 -25.37 19.34
N ALA A 360 -10.40 -26.18 20.40
CA ALA A 360 -10.80 -25.80 21.76
C ALA A 360 -9.99 -24.64 22.35
N LYS A 361 -8.73 -24.48 21.93
CA LYS A 361 -7.75 -23.52 22.49
C LYS A 361 -7.80 -22.14 21.84
N HIS A 362 -8.42 -22.03 20.68
CA HIS A 362 -8.40 -20.83 19.85
C HIS A 362 -9.79 -20.16 19.78
N ASP A 363 -9.80 -18.88 19.44
CA ASP A 363 -11.01 -18.06 19.37
C ASP A 363 -11.47 -17.86 17.92
N VAL A 364 -10.51 -17.81 17.00
CA VAL A 364 -10.73 -17.58 15.57
C VAL A 364 -10.05 -18.70 14.80
N VAL A 365 -10.82 -19.41 13.99
CA VAL A 365 -10.32 -20.45 13.08
C VAL A 365 -10.39 -19.91 11.66
N ILE A 366 -9.25 -19.88 10.97
CA ILE A 366 -9.15 -19.47 9.57
C ILE A 366 -8.74 -20.71 8.77
N VAL A 367 -9.50 -21.02 7.74
CA VAL A 367 -9.25 -22.14 6.84
C VAL A 367 -8.90 -21.61 5.45
N ALA A 368 -7.69 -21.91 5.00
CA ALA A 368 -7.21 -21.60 3.66
C ALA A 368 -7.06 -22.90 2.87
N ASP A 369 -8.11 -23.23 2.12
CA ASP A 369 -8.30 -24.52 1.49
C ASP A 369 -7.93 -24.47 0.02
N TYR A 370 -6.76 -25.00 -0.32
CA TYR A 370 -6.26 -25.02 -1.69
C TYR A 370 -6.71 -26.28 -2.45
N GLY A 371 -7.34 -27.24 -1.77
CA GLY A 371 -7.88 -28.45 -2.36
C GLY A 371 -6.79 -29.47 -2.74
N HIS A 372 -5.73 -29.54 -1.94
CA HIS A 372 -4.58 -30.44 -2.15
C HIS A 372 -4.58 -31.64 -1.19
N GLY A 373 -5.75 -31.99 -0.63
CA GLY A 373 -5.95 -33.25 0.10
C GLY A 373 -5.81 -33.18 1.62
N LEU A 374 -5.63 -31.98 2.20
CA LEU A 374 -5.58 -31.82 3.66
C LEU A 374 -6.97 -31.92 4.31
N LEU A 375 -7.97 -31.30 3.68
CA LEU A 375 -9.32 -31.10 4.24
C LEU A 375 -10.35 -31.96 3.51
N ASP A 376 -10.69 -33.08 4.14
CA ASP A 376 -11.77 -33.97 3.71
C ASP A 376 -13.11 -33.60 4.38
N SER A 377 -14.19 -34.30 4.01
CA SER A 377 -15.53 -34.02 4.55
C SER A 377 -15.63 -34.24 6.06
N GLY A 378 -14.87 -35.18 6.62
CA GLY A 378 -14.88 -35.47 8.06
C GLY A 378 -14.24 -34.36 8.88
N SER A 379 -13.04 -33.92 8.47
CA SER A 379 -12.33 -32.81 9.09
C SER A 379 -13.08 -31.48 8.93
N ILE A 380 -13.66 -31.20 7.76
CA ILE A 380 -14.52 -30.03 7.54
C ILE A 380 -15.71 -30.03 8.51
N ALA A 381 -16.45 -31.14 8.59
CA ALA A 381 -17.59 -31.24 9.50
C ALA A 381 -17.18 -31.01 10.97
N LYS A 382 -16.00 -31.50 11.38
CA LYS A 382 -15.47 -31.29 12.73
C LYS A 382 -15.12 -29.82 13.00
N ILE A 383 -14.50 -29.15 12.03
CA ILE A 383 -14.16 -27.72 12.11
C ILE A 383 -15.44 -26.90 12.21
N GLU A 384 -16.43 -27.15 11.35
CA GLU A 384 -17.74 -26.48 11.38
C GLU A 384 -18.44 -26.69 12.73
N GLU A 385 -18.38 -27.91 13.29
CA GLU A 385 -19.00 -28.24 14.57
C GLU A 385 -18.36 -27.48 15.75
N LYS A 386 -17.03 -27.42 15.80
CA LYS A 386 -16.29 -27.05 17.02
C LYS A 386 -15.63 -25.66 16.99
N ALA A 387 -15.46 -25.04 15.83
CA ALA A 387 -14.91 -23.70 15.75
C ALA A 387 -15.84 -22.69 16.43
N LYS A 388 -15.29 -21.84 17.32
CA LYS A 388 -16.05 -20.73 17.93
C LYS A 388 -16.37 -19.62 16.92
N PHE A 389 -15.45 -19.42 15.98
CA PHE A 389 -15.58 -18.56 14.82
C PHE A 389 -14.83 -19.22 13.66
N LEU A 390 -15.47 -19.30 12.49
CA LEU A 390 -14.91 -19.93 11.29
C LEU A 390 -14.87 -18.97 10.10
N ALA A 391 -13.66 -18.67 9.63
CA ALA A 391 -13.40 -18.01 8.35
C ALA A 391 -12.87 -19.01 7.32
N VAL A 392 -13.39 -18.98 6.09
CA VAL A 392 -13.04 -19.93 5.04
C VAL A 392 -12.72 -19.24 3.72
N ASN A 393 -11.64 -19.68 3.08
CA ASN A 393 -11.37 -19.46 1.67
C ASN A 393 -11.15 -20.82 0.99
N THR A 394 -11.78 -21.02 -0.17
CA THR A 394 -11.52 -22.15 -1.06
C THR A 394 -10.98 -21.64 -2.38
N GLN A 395 -9.84 -22.15 -2.84
CA GLN A 395 -9.23 -21.69 -4.08
C GLN A 395 -9.40 -22.65 -5.24
N ALA A 396 -9.70 -22.08 -6.41
CA ALA A 396 -9.60 -22.77 -7.67
C ALA A 396 -8.18 -22.64 -8.23
N ASN A 397 -7.56 -23.75 -8.60
CA ASN A 397 -6.22 -23.78 -9.17
C ASN A 397 -6.11 -24.77 -10.33
N ALA A 398 -4.93 -24.86 -10.95
CA ALA A 398 -4.72 -25.69 -12.13
C ALA A 398 -4.89 -27.19 -11.86
N SER A 399 -4.58 -27.69 -10.65
CA SER A 399 -4.66 -29.13 -10.36
C SER A 399 -6.08 -29.56 -10.00
N ASN A 400 -6.80 -28.74 -9.24
CA ASN A 400 -8.16 -29.06 -8.84
C ASN A 400 -9.23 -28.71 -9.89
N HIS A 401 -8.86 -28.08 -11.02
CA HIS A 401 -9.73 -27.75 -12.14
C HIS A 401 -11.03 -26.98 -11.75
N GLY A 402 -11.03 -26.29 -10.61
CA GLY A 402 -12.22 -25.61 -10.09
C GLY A 402 -13.23 -26.51 -9.38
N PHE A 403 -12.87 -27.73 -9.00
CA PHE A 403 -13.71 -28.63 -8.20
C PHE A 403 -13.61 -28.37 -6.69
N ASN A 404 -12.66 -27.54 -6.25
CA ASN A 404 -12.57 -27.11 -4.86
C ASN A 404 -13.49 -25.91 -4.59
N CYS A 405 -14.79 -26.18 -4.47
CA CYS A 405 -15.82 -25.16 -4.30
C CYS A 405 -16.10 -24.86 -2.83
N ILE A 406 -16.48 -23.61 -2.53
CA ILE A 406 -16.88 -23.18 -1.19
C ILE A 406 -18.08 -23.96 -0.65
N SER A 407 -18.96 -24.44 -1.54
CA SER A 407 -20.16 -25.22 -1.17
C SER A 407 -19.89 -26.54 -0.44
N LYS A 408 -18.63 -26.98 -0.31
CA LYS A 408 -18.27 -28.11 0.55
C LYS A 408 -18.34 -27.78 2.05
N TYR A 409 -18.34 -26.49 2.38
CA TYR A 409 -18.68 -25.97 3.70
C TYR A 409 -20.18 -25.65 3.69
N ASN A 410 -20.90 -26.06 4.72
CA ASN A 410 -22.32 -25.76 4.91
C ASN A 410 -22.54 -24.49 5.73
N LYS A 411 -21.58 -24.14 6.60
CA LYS A 411 -21.66 -22.95 7.46
C LYS A 411 -20.29 -22.34 7.72
N ALA A 412 -20.27 -21.01 7.87
CA ALA A 412 -19.09 -20.25 8.25
C ALA A 412 -19.51 -18.85 8.73
N ASP A 413 -18.79 -18.29 9.69
CA ASP A 413 -18.98 -16.91 10.11
C ASP A 413 -18.47 -15.92 9.07
N TYR A 414 -17.46 -16.33 8.30
CA TYR A 414 -16.89 -15.54 7.22
C TYR A 414 -16.44 -16.39 6.04
N VAL A 415 -16.84 -15.98 4.84
CA VAL A 415 -16.33 -16.54 3.58
C VAL A 415 -15.64 -15.42 2.81
N CYS A 416 -14.39 -15.65 2.41
CA CYS A 416 -13.67 -14.75 1.49
C CYS A 416 -13.26 -15.56 0.28
N ILE A 417 -13.76 -15.25 -0.91
CA ILE A 417 -13.41 -15.94 -2.16
C ILE A 417 -13.24 -14.95 -3.31
N ALA A 418 -12.64 -15.37 -4.41
CA ALA A 418 -12.59 -14.62 -5.65
C ALA A 418 -13.87 -14.81 -6.47
N ASN A 419 -14.20 -13.83 -7.30
CA ASN A 419 -15.35 -13.87 -8.20
C ASN A 419 -15.31 -15.10 -9.14
N ARG A 420 -14.11 -15.54 -9.54
CA ARG A 420 -13.96 -16.76 -10.35
C ARG A 420 -14.35 -18.02 -9.58
N GLU A 421 -14.02 -18.11 -8.29
CA GLU A 421 -14.39 -19.24 -7.42
C GLU A 421 -15.91 -19.28 -7.21
N LEU A 422 -16.54 -18.10 -7.03
CA LEU A 422 -18.00 -17.98 -6.97
C LEU A 422 -18.67 -18.47 -8.28
N GLN A 423 -18.15 -18.05 -9.43
CA GLN A 423 -18.65 -18.49 -10.74
C GLN A 423 -18.49 -20.01 -10.95
N LEU A 424 -17.38 -20.59 -10.48
CA LEU A 424 -17.13 -22.03 -10.56
C LEU A 424 -18.08 -22.81 -9.64
N ASN A 425 -18.35 -22.29 -8.44
CA ASN A 425 -19.30 -22.86 -7.49
C ASN A 425 -20.68 -23.11 -8.15
N PHE A 426 -21.22 -22.10 -8.84
CA PHE A 426 -22.52 -22.20 -9.52
C PHE A 426 -22.43 -22.70 -10.97
N ARG A 427 -21.21 -22.85 -11.50
CA ARG A 427 -20.94 -23.16 -12.92
C ARG A 427 -21.61 -22.15 -13.87
N GLN A 428 -21.63 -20.87 -13.48
CA GLN A 428 -22.32 -19.79 -14.17
C GLN A 428 -21.42 -18.56 -14.33
N LYS A 429 -21.11 -18.20 -15.58
CA LYS A 429 -20.22 -17.07 -15.88
C LYS A 429 -20.94 -15.73 -16.06
N HIS A 430 -22.22 -15.76 -16.45
CA HIS A 430 -22.94 -14.58 -16.93
C HIS A 430 -23.91 -13.97 -15.89
N ILE A 431 -24.12 -14.63 -14.76
CA ILE A 431 -24.93 -14.07 -13.67
C ILE A 431 -24.10 -13.03 -12.92
N SER A 432 -24.75 -11.94 -12.48
CA SER A 432 -24.07 -10.91 -11.71
C SER A 432 -23.49 -11.48 -10.40
N SER A 433 -22.36 -10.94 -9.95
CA SER A 433 -21.76 -11.36 -8.67
C SER A 433 -22.72 -11.14 -7.51
N ILE A 434 -23.55 -10.09 -7.57
CA ILE A 434 -24.56 -9.77 -6.55
C ILE A 434 -25.60 -10.89 -6.43
N ASP A 435 -26.13 -11.38 -7.55
CA ASP A 435 -27.15 -12.45 -7.53
C ASP A 435 -26.55 -13.77 -7.07
N GLN A 436 -25.31 -14.08 -7.48
CA GLN A 436 -24.59 -15.27 -7.02
C GLN A 436 -24.27 -15.20 -5.52
N ILE A 437 -23.91 -14.03 -4.97
CA ILE A 437 -23.72 -13.85 -3.52
C ILE A 437 -25.03 -14.07 -2.77
N LYS A 438 -26.15 -13.51 -3.26
CA LYS A 438 -27.47 -13.73 -2.66
C LYS A 438 -27.85 -15.21 -2.66
N GLN A 439 -27.63 -15.89 -3.78
CA GLN A 439 -27.86 -17.33 -3.88
C GLN A 439 -26.99 -18.10 -2.88
N LEU A 440 -25.68 -17.82 -2.83
CA LEU A 440 -24.74 -18.46 -1.91
C LEU A 440 -25.17 -18.32 -0.45
N MET A 441 -25.57 -17.11 -0.04
CA MET A 441 -26.04 -16.85 1.32
C MET A 441 -27.43 -17.44 1.63
N SER A 442 -28.21 -17.79 0.60
CA SER A 442 -29.50 -18.46 0.77
C SER A 442 -29.38 -19.98 0.87
N GLU A 443 -28.37 -20.56 0.23
CA GLU A 443 -28.13 -22.01 0.18
C GLU A 443 -27.28 -22.51 1.35
N HIS A 444 -26.53 -21.62 2.01
CA HIS A 444 -25.59 -21.94 3.08
C HIS A 444 -25.76 -21.02 4.28
N ASP A 445 -25.39 -21.49 5.48
CA ASP A 445 -25.41 -20.67 6.69
C ASP A 445 -24.13 -19.83 6.83
N TYR A 446 -23.99 -18.85 5.93
CA TYR A 446 -22.88 -17.90 5.94
C TYR A 446 -23.28 -16.56 6.56
N LYS A 447 -22.54 -16.12 7.57
CA LYS A 447 -22.84 -14.84 8.26
C LYS A 447 -22.29 -13.63 7.52
N ASN A 448 -21.09 -13.75 6.95
CA ASN A 448 -20.44 -12.70 6.19
C ASN A 448 -19.78 -13.28 4.93
N VAL A 449 -19.88 -12.58 3.81
CA VAL A 449 -19.26 -12.99 2.54
C VAL A 449 -18.54 -11.79 1.92
N VAL A 450 -17.27 -11.98 1.58
CA VAL A 450 -16.49 -11.07 0.74
C VAL A 450 -16.12 -11.78 -0.55
N VAL A 451 -16.43 -11.15 -1.67
CA VAL A 451 -16.05 -11.61 -3.01
C VAL A 451 -15.10 -10.61 -3.63
N THR A 452 -13.84 -10.99 -3.82
CA THR A 452 -12.83 -10.16 -4.47
C THR A 452 -12.95 -10.26 -5.99
N SER A 453 -12.81 -9.14 -6.70
CA SER A 453 -13.00 -9.06 -8.16
C SER A 453 -11.87 -8.30 -8.87
N GLY A 454 -10.65 -8.39 -8.32
CA GLY A 454 -9.45 -7.81 -8.92
C GLY A 454 -9.59 -6.31 -9.17
N VAL A 455 -9.48 -5.88 -10.43
CA VAL A 455 -9.58 -4.45 -10.82
C VAL A 455 -10.95 -3.84 -10.56
N SER A 456 -12.00 -4.66 -10.40
CA SER A 456 -13.35 -4.20 -10.05
C SER A 456 -13.56 -4.04 -8.53
N GLY A 457 -12.52 -4.27 -7.72
CA GLY A 457 -12.58 -4.15 -6.27
C GLY A 457 -13.19 -5.38 -5.62
N SER A 458 -14.17 -5.20 -4.73
CA SER A 458 -14.85 -6.30 -4.05
C SER A 458 -16.31 -6.03 -3.71
N PHE A 459 -17.03 -7.12 -3.42
CA PHE A 459 -18.36 -7.12 -2.83
C PHE A 459 -18.27 -7.62 -1.40
N SER A 460 -18.93 -6.96 -0.45
CA SER A 460 -18.96 -7.36 0.96
C SER A 460 -20.38 -7.37 1.48
N CYS A 461 -20.80 -8.47 2.08
CA CYS A 461 -22.15 -8.69 2.55
C CYS A 461 -22.14 -9.29 3.96
N LYS A 462 -23.10 -8.89 4.78
CA LYS A 462 -23.41 -9.50 6.06
C LYS A 462 -24.86 -9.91 6.08
N GLN A 463 -25.17 -11.03 6.73
CA GLN A 463 -26.52 -11.60 6.76
C GLN A 463 -27.52 -10.56 7.29
N GLY A 464 -28.55 -10.27 6.48
CA GLY A 464 -29.56 -9.26 6.80
C GLY A 464 -29.20 -7.82 6.44
N GLU A 465 -28.04 -7.57 5.85
CA GLU A 465 -27.59 -6.25 5.36
C GLU A 465 -27.55 -6.22 3.83
N ASP A 466 -27.46 -5.02 3.26
CA ASP A 466 -27.24 -4.83 1.82
C ASP A 466 -25.81 -5.24 1.41
N ILE A 467 -25.63 -5.56 0.13
CA ILE A 467 -24.32 -5.85 -0.45
C ILE A 467 -23.61 -4.53 -0.74
N TYR A 468 -22.46 -4.31 -0.11
CA TYR A 468 -21.62 -3.14 -0.34
C TYR A 468 -20.61 -3.42 -1.45
N ILE A 469 -20.42 -2.44 -2.33
CA ILE A 469 -19.46 -2.49 -3.43
C ILE A 469 -18.32 -1.53 -3.08
N THR A 470 -17.09 -2.03 -3.07
CA THR A 470 -15.89 -1.23 -2.83
C THR A 470 -15.00 -1.29 -4.06
N PRO A 471 -14.60 -0.15 -4.66
CA PRO A 471 -13.74 -0.13 -5.83
C PRO A 471 -12.30 -0.51 -5.49
N ALA A 472 -11.53 -0.95 -6.48
CA ALA A 472 -10.11 -1.26 -6.27
C ALA A 472 -9.28 0.01 -6.07
N PHE A 473 -8.42 0.02 -5.05
CA PHE A 473 -7.50 1.13 -4.78
C PHE A 473 -6.14 0.96 -5.47
N ALA A 474 -5.85 -0.20 -6.06
CA ALA A 474 -4.56 -0.44 -6.70
C ALA A 474 -4.41 0.37 -8.00
N THR A 475 -3.34 1.16 -8.09
CA THR A 475 -3.00 1.98 -9.28
C THR A 475 -1.96 1.31 -10.16
N SER A 476 -1.17 0.39 -9.60
CA SER A 476 -0.21 -0.48 -10.30
C SER A 476 -0.29 -1.90 -9.74
N ILE A 477 0.02 -2.89 -10.59
CA ILE A 477 0.02 -4.32 -10.22
C ILE A 477 1.38 -4.89 -10.58
N LYS A 478 2.09 -5.48 -9.60
CA LYS A 478 3.34 -6.20 -9.84
C LYS A 478 3.11 -7.71 -9.91
N ASP A 479 2.42 -8.28 -8.93
CA ASP A 479 1.98 -9.67 -8.95
C ASP A 479 0.59 -9.77 -8.29
N ARG A 480 -0.22 -10.74 -8.69
CA ARG A 480 -1.55 -10.99 -8.10
C ARG A 480 -1.54 -12.18 -7.15
N VAL A 481 -0.47 -12.97 -7.14
CA VAL A 481 -0.31 -14.15 -6.29
C VAL A 481 -0.38 -13.72 -4.82
N GLY A 482 -1.17 -14.43 -4.01
CA GLY A 482 -1.29 -14.19 -2.57
C GLY A 482 -2.15 -13.00 -2.15
N ALA A 483 -2.69 -12.21 -3.08
CA ALA A 483 -3.51 -11.05 -2.72
C ALA A 483 -4.82 -11.45 -1.99
N GLY A 484 -5.48 -12.52 -2.45
CA GLY A 484 -6.67 -13.06 -1.79
C GLY A 484 -6.38 -13.60 -0.39
N ASP A 485 -5.21 -14.24 -0.22
CA ASP A 485 -4.72 -14.78 1.06
C ASP A 485 -4.50 -13.65 2.08
N ALA A 486 -3.88 -12.55 1.66
CA ALA A 486 -3.71 -11.37 2.50
C ALA A 486 -5.05 -10.74 2.90
N VAL A 487 -6.00 -10.64 1.95
CA VAL A 487 -7.35 -10.14 2.23
C VAL A 487 -8.04 -11.01 3.26
N LEU A 488 -8.09 -12.34 3.07
CA LEU A 488 -8.65 -13.28 4.04
C LEU A 488 -8.01 -13.09 5.41
N ALA A 489 -6.68 -13.06 5.49
CA ALA A 489 -5.92 -12.95 6.73
C ALA A 489 -6.38 -11.74 7.57
N VAL A 490 -6.36 -10.55 6.99
CA VAL A 490 -6.64 -9.31 7.73
C VAL A 490 -8.13 -9.14 7.99
N THR A 491 -8.97 -9.39 6.98
CA THR A 491 -10.42 -9.17 7.10
C THR A 491 -11.09 -10.14 8.06
N SER A 492 -10.57 -11.37 8.21
CA SER A 492 -11.07 -12.33 9.21
C SER A 492 -11.01 -11.77 10.63
N LEU A 493 -9.95 -11.02 10.96
CA LEU A 493 -9.79 -10.39 12.28
C LEU A 493 -10.84 -9.29 12.53
N PHE A 494 -11.25 -8.58 11.48
CA PHE A 494 -12.29 -7.55 11.56
C PHE A 494 -13.67 -8.18 11.74
N VAL A 495 -13.97 -9.22 10.95
CA VAL A 495 -15.26 -9.92 11.02
C VAL A 495 -15.42 -10.65 12.36
N ALA A 496 -14.36 -11.26 12.90
CA ALA A 496 -14.37 -11.87 14.23
C ALA A 496 -14.70 -10.87 15.36
N GLN A 497 -14.38 -9.60 15.15
CA GLN A 497 -14.71 -8.49 16.05
C GLN A 497 -16.02 -7.77 15.67
N GLN A 498 -16.82 -8.38 14.78
CA GLN A 498 -18.12 -7.88 14.32
C GLN A 498 -18.06 -6.50 13.63
N ALA A 499 -16.98 -6.23 12.87
CA ALA A 499 -16.91 -5.02 12.05
C ALA A 499 -18.05 -4.96 11.01
N PRO A 500 -18.57 -3.75 10.69
CA PRO A 500 -19.56 -3.58 9.62
C PRO A 500 -19.05 -4.06 8.25
N ALA A 501 -19.95 -4.61 7.42
CA ALA A 501 -19.58 -5.21 6.13
C ALA A 501 -18.90 -4.22 5.17
N ASP A 502 -19.34 -2.95 5.15
CA ASP A 502 -18.72 -1.91 4.33
C ASP A 502 -17.29 -1.56 4.79
N MET A 503 -17.03 -1.55 6.09
CA MET A 503 -15.68 -1.39 6.65
C MET A 503 -14.79 -2.58 6.28
N VAL A 504 -15.32 -3.80 6.32
CA VAL A 504 -14.60 -5.01 5.88
C VAL A 504 -14.26 -4.91 4.39
N GLY A 505 -15.19 -4.44 3.55
CA GLY A 505 -14.95 -4.17 2.13
C GLY A 505 -13.85 -3.14 1.90
N PHE A 506 -13.88 -2.02 2.63
CA PHE A 506 -12.81 -1.01 2.59
C PHE A 506 -11.45 -1.61 2.93
N ILE A 507 -11.33 -2.28 4.09
CA ILE A 507 -10.06 -2.88 4.54
C ILE A 507 -9.55 -3.94 3.58
N GLY A 508 -10.45 -4.79 3.06
CA GLY A 508 -10.11 -5.77 2.04
C GLY A 508 -9.47 -5.14 0.80
N ASN A 509 -9.98 -3.99 0.34
CA ASN A 509 -9.40 -3.32 -0.84
C ASN A 509 -8.09 -2.58 -0.54
N VAL A 510 -7.91 -2.05 0.67
CA VAL A 510 -6.59 -1.49 1.07
C VAL A 510 -5.54 -2.60 1.12
N VAL A 511 -5.85 -3.70 1.79
CA VAL A 511 -4.96 -4.87 1.91
C VAL A 511 -4.66 -5.48 0.56
N GLY A 512 -5.68 -5.70 -0.27
CA GLY A 512 -5.53 -6.20 -1.63
C GLY A 512 -4.64 -5.27 -2.48
N SER A 513 -4.80 -3.95 -2.34
CA SER A 513 -3.97 -2.96 -3.03
C SER A 513 -2.49 -2.99 -2.61
N GLU A 514 -2.20 -3.24 -1.34
CA GLU A 514 -0.82 -3.41 -0.89
C GLU A 514 -0.24 -4.74 -1.36
N ALA A 515 -1.01 -5.82 -1.26
CA ALA A 515 -0.56 -7.16 -1.60
C ALA A 515 -0.19 -7.29 -3.09
N VAL A 516 -0.97 -6.67 -3.99
CA VAL A 516 -0.66 -6.73 -5.44
C VAL A 516 0.61 -5.96 -5.85
N ASN A 517 1.16 -5.15 -4.95
CA ASN A 517 2.43 -4.44 -5.16
C ASN A 517 3.64 -5.21 -4.60
N ILE A 518 3.42 -6.37 -4.01
CA ILE A 518 4.45 -7.30 -3.54
C ILE A 518 4.68 -8.35 -4.65
N MET A 519 5.95 -8.67 -4.90
CA MET A 519 6.30 -9.75 -5.84
C MET A 519 6.29 -11.08 -5.09
N GLY A 520 5.40 -12.01 -5.49
CA GLY A 520 5.18 -13.27 -4.77
C GLY A 520 4.93 -13.03 -3.28
N ASN A 521 5.55 -13.84 -2.43
CA ASN A 521 5.50 -13.70 -0.97
C ASN A 521 6.82 -13.14 -0.40
N LYS A 522 7.51 -12.27 -1.15
CA LYS A 522 8.79 -11.69 -0.73
C LYS A 522 8.70 -10.84 0.54
N SER A 523 7.55 -10.21 0.74
CA SER A 523 7.21 -9.50 1.97
C SER A 523 5.76 -9.77 2.31
N PHE A 524 5.37 -9.47 3.54
CA PHE A 524 4.02 -9.70 4.03
C PHE A 524 3.40 -8.36 4.42
N ILE A 525 2.07 -8.27 4.37
CA ILE A 525 1.33 -7.14 4.92
C ILE A 525 1.64 -7.00 6.41
N GLU A 526 2.16 -5.84 6.79
CA GLU A 526 2.49 -5.50 8.17
C GLU A 526 1.52 -4.45 8.71
N LYS A 527 1.19 -4.56 10.01
CA LYS A 527 0.22 -3.71 10.68
C LYS A 527 0.54 -2.21 10.57
N VAL A 528 1.78 -1.82 10.86
CA VAL A 528 2.15 -0.39 10.91
C VAL A 528 2.13 0.28 9.53
N PRO A 529 2.73 -0.28 8.47
CA PRO A 529 2.57 0.24 7.11
C PRO A 529 1.11 0.34 6.68
N LEU A 530 0.31 -0.71 6.90
CA LEU A 530 -1.10 -0.74 6.53
C LEU A 530 -1.91 0.35 7.24
N MET A 531 -1.70 0.54 8.55
CA MET A 531 -2.33 1.62 9.31
C MET A 531 -1.97 2.99 8.78
N LYS A 532 -0.71 3.23 8.37
CA LYS A 532 -0.29 4.51 7.78
C LYS A 532 -0.98 4.75 6.44
N HIS A 533 -1.15 3.72 5.62
CA HIS A 533 -1.86 3.81 4.36
C HIS A 533 -3.34 4.13 4.57
N ILE A 534 -4.01 3.45 5.50
CA ILE A 534 -5.40 3.76 5.90
C ILE A 534 -5.52 5.22 6.36
N VAL A 535 -4.62 5.68 7.24
CA VAL A 535 -4.59 7.08 7.70
C VAL A 535 -4.42 8.06 6.53
N HIS A 536 -3.66 7.69 5.49
CA HIS A 536 -3.52 8.51 4.30
C HIS A 536 -4.80 8.56 3.46
N LEU A 537 -5.49 7.43 3.27
CA LEU A 537 -6.76 7.36 2.54
C LEU A 537 -7.92 8.08 3.27
N MET A 538 -7.87 8.12 4.60
CA MET A 538 -8.87 8.77 5.46
C MET A 538 -8.64 10.27 5.68
N LYS A 539 -7.59 10.87 5.09
CA LYS A 539 -7.33 12.32 5.07
C LYS A 539 -7.90 12.96 3.81
#